data_AF-A0A833LI19-F1
#
_entry.id   AF-A0A833LI19-F1
#
_cell.length_a   1.000
_cell.length_b   1.000
_cell.length_c   1.000
_cell.angle_alpha   90.00
_cell.angle_beta   90.00
_cell.angle_gamma   90.00
#
_symmetry.space_group_name_H-M   'P 1'
#
loop_
_entity.id
_entity.type
_entity.pdbx_description
1 polymer ?
#
loop_
_entity_poly.entity_id
_entity_poly.type
_entity_poly.pdbx_seq_one_letter_code
_entity_poly.pdbx_strand_id
1 'polypeptide(L)' 'MKITAIKTTVVNAEMRNWIFVKVETDQDGLHGWGEATLEWKTRA' A
#
# COMPACT_ATOMS: atom_id res chain seq x y z
N MET A 1 7.05 1.18 -19.01
CA MET A 1 6.40 0.90 -17.72
C MET A 1 7.39 0.19 -16.82
N LYS A 2 7.94 0.93 -15.86
CA LYS A 2 8.86 0.48 -14.83
C LYS A 2 8.32 0.91 -13.47
N ILE A 3 8.39 0.03 -12.47
CA ILE A 3 8.08 0.39 -11.08
C ILE A 3 9.26 1.22 -10.53
N THR A 4 8.95 2.40 -9.98
CA THR A 4 9.93 3.33 -9.43
C THR A 4 9.95 3.31 -7.90
N ALA A 5 8.81 3.04 -7.27
CA ALA A 5 8.72 2.88 -5.81
C ALA A 5 7.53 2.00 -5.40
N ILE A 6 7.65 1.40 -4.21
CA ILE A 6 6.57 0.72 -3.50
C ILE A 6 6.44 1.38 -2.13
N LYS A 7 5.27 1.94 -1.82
CA LYS A 7 5.00 2.64 -0.56
C LYS A 7 3.89 1.94 0.19
N THR A 8 4.08 1.72 1.48
CA THR A 8 3.06 1.15 2.37
C THR A 8 2.43 2.26 3.21
N THR A 9 1.10 2.26 3.31
CA THR A 9 0.32 3.18 4.15
C THR A 9 -0.50 2.35 5.12
N VAL A 10 -0.27 2.56 6.41
CA VAL A 10 -1.07 1.94 7.47
C VAL A 10 -2.17 2.92 7.85
N VAL A 11 -3.42 2.48 7.73
CA VAL A 11 -4.60 3.22 8.16
C VAL A 11 -5.10 2.60 9.45
N ASN A 12 -5.14 3.39 10.52
CA ASN A 12 -5.71 2.97 11.79
C ASN A 12 -7.24 3.07 11.72
N ALA A 13 -7.90 1.99 11.27
CA ALA A 13 -9.34 1.92 11.09
C ALA A 13 -10.04 1.28 12.31
N GLU A 14 -9.78 1.83 13.49
CA GLU A 14 -10.31 1.46 14.82
C GLU A 14 -10.24 -0.04 15.15
N MET A 15 -11.14 -0.84 14.58
CA MET A 15 -11.24 -2.27 14.79
C MET A 15 -10.03 -3.04 14.25
N ARG A 16 -9.38 -2.56 13.17
CA ARG A 16 -8.12 -3.15 12.69
C ARG A 16 -7.34 -2.14 11.87
N ASN A 17 -6.04 -2.36 11.75
CA ASN A 17 -5.24 -1.62 10.77
C ASN A 17 -5.54 -2.13 9.37
N TRP A 18 -5.78 -1.23 8.43
CA TRP A 18 -5.76 -1.55 6.99
C TRP A 18 -4.38 -1.19 6.45
N ILE A 19 -3.89 -1.99 5.50
CA ILE A 19 -2.59 -1.77 4.89
C ILE A 19 -2.82 -1.61 3.40
N PHE A 20 -2.53 -0.42 2.89
CA PHE A 20 -2.53 -0.15 1.45
C PHE A 20 -1.11 -0.09 0.93
N VAL A 21 -0.93 -0.58 -0.29
CA VAL A 21 0.33 -0.52 -1.02
C VAL A 21 0.10 0.33 -2.26
N LYS A 22 0.89 1.39 -2.40
CA LYS A 22 0.96 2.21 -3.62
C LYS A 22 2.17 1.77 -4.43
N VAL A 23 1.94 1.47 -5.70
CA VAL A 23 2.99 1.22 -6.69
C VAL A 23 3.11 2.44 -7.58
N GLU A 24 4.24 3.12 -7.53
CA GLU A 24 4.54 4.26 -8.39
C GLU A 24 5.32 3.78 -9.62
N THR A 25 5.03 4.40 -10.78
CA THR A 25 5.67 4.05 -12.05
C THR A 25 6.46 5.22 -12.62
N ASP A 26 7.21 4.96 -13.70
CA ASP A 26 7.93 5.97 -14.48
C ASP A 26 7.03 6.80 -15.41
N GLN A 27 5.75 6.45 -15.54
CA GLN A 27 4.78 7.15 -16.37
C GLN A 27 3.93 8.10 -15.52
N ASP A 28 3.88 9.37 -15.91
CA ASP A 28 3.11 10.39 -15.18
C ASP A 28 1.62 10.03 -15.12
N GLY A 29 1.02 10.23 -13.95
CA GLY A 29 -0.37 9.87 -13.66
C GLY A 29 -0.64 8.36 -13.49
N LEU A 30 0.24 7.46 -13.92
CA LEU A 30 0.03 6.02 -13.81
C LEU A 30 0.57 5.47 -12.47
N HIS A 31 -0.34 5.02 -11.63
CA HIS A 31 -0.02 4.37 -10.35
C HIS A 31 -1.02 3.26 -10.03
N GLY A 32 -0.57 2.27 -9.27
CA GLY A 32 -1.39 1.16 -8.80
C GLY A 32 -1.66 1.25 -7.30
N TRP A 33 -2.84 0.79 -6.88
CA TRP A 33 -3.21 0.59 -5.48
C TRP A 33 -3.56 -0.87 -5.24
N GLY A 34 -3.07 -1.41 -4.13
CA GLY A 34 -3.38 -2.75 -3.64
C GLY A 34 -3.65 -2.75 -2.14
N GLU A 35 -4.36 -3.76 -1.68
CA GLU A 35 -4.70 -3.98 -0.28
C GLU A 35 -3.92 -5.20 0.23
N ALA A 36 -3.29 -5.07 1.41
CA ALA A 36 -2.37 -6.05 1.98
C ALA A 36 -2.56 -6.20 3.50
N THR A 37 -3.80 -6.12 3.97
CA THR A 37 -4.16 -6.23 5.38
C THR A 37 -3.91 -7.65 5.86
N LEU A 38 -3.11 -7.79 6.92
CA LEU A 38 -2.76 -9.09 7.51
C LEU A 38 -3.56 -9.36 8.79
N GLU A 39 -4.75 -8.78 8.89
CA GLU A 39 -5.70 -8.92 10.01
C GLU A 39 -5.04 -9.06 11.40
N TRP A 40 -4.81 -7.92 12.06
CA TRP A 40 -4.16 -7.80 13.39
C TRP A 40 -2.65 -8.04 13.45
N LYS A 41 -2.00 -8.42 12.34
CA LYS A 41 -0.54 -8.62 12.26
C LYS A 41 0.16 -7.55 11.42
N THR A 42 0.16 -6.30 11.89
CA THR A 42 0.72 -5.16 11.14
C THR A 42 2.26 -5.11 11.12
N ARG A 43 2.95 -5.92 11.95
CA ARG A 43 4.41 -5.95 12.05
C ARG A 43 4.90 -7.40 12.09
N ALA A 44 6.12 -7.61 11.58
CA ALA A 44 6.84 -8.89 11.58
C ALA A 44 7.31 -9.26 12.99
#